data_AF-A0A432XC86-F1
#
_entry.id   AF-A0A432XC86-F1
#
_cell.length_a   1.000
_cell.length_b   1.000
_cell.length_c   1.000
_cell.angle_alpha   90.00
_cell.angle_beta   90.00
_cell.angle_gamma   90.00
#
_symmetry.space_group_name_H-M   'P 1'
#
loop_
_entity.id
_entity.type
_entity.pdbx_description
1 polymer ?
#
loop_
_entity_poly.entity_id
_entity_poly.type
_entity_poly.pdbx_seq_one_letter_code
_entity_poly.pdbx_strand_id
1 'polypeptide(L)'
;MMKRWPLILCTATLLTACSQASQQDLVAYTEQVKTSSVPTAPPLPEMPELERVTYTGTNFRNPFEPAPLNAPAPGQNTPGCPQPNLEREREELESLGLDQFTLVGSMRTNSEGQVALVSTNQGRLYRVAMGDYMGLNLGQVTQITPEFIMITEWVPAGDGCWQQRDTALRLPGTQGSSDL
;
A
#
# COMPACT_ATOMS: atom_id res chain seq x y z
N MET A 1 72.04 -32.21 62.99
CA MET A 1 71.18 -31.68 61.91
C MET A 1 71.85 -30.48 61.24
N MET A 2 72.87 -30.67 60.39
CA MET A 2 73.54 -29.56 59.67
C MET A 2 74.14 -30.07 58.35
N LYS A 3 73.31 -30.61 57.44
CA LYS A 3 73.80 -31.13 56.13
C LYS A 3 72.87 -30.82 54.95
N ARG A 4 71.70 -30.20 55.20
CA ARG A 4 70.70 -29.86 54.16
C ARG A 4 70.78 -28.41 53.68
N TRP A 5 71.56 -27.57 54.35
CA TRP A 5 71.72 -26.16 53.99
C TRP A 5 72.38 -25.91 52.62
N PRO A 6 73.42 -26.65 52.18
CA PRO A 6 74.00 -26.41 50.85
C PRO A 6 73.03 -26.81 49.73
N LEU A 7 72.16 -27.80 49.97
CA LEU A 7 71.15 -28.22 48.99
C LEU A 7 70.08 -27.12 48.80
N ILE A 8 69.63 -26.49 49.89
CA ILE A 8 68.65 -25.39 49.86
C ILE A 8 69.22 -24.15 49.16
N LEU A 9 70.49 -23.82 49.43
CA LEU A 9 71.16 -22.69 48.80
C LEU A 9 71.32 -22.90 47.28
N CYS A 10 71.65 -24.13 46.85
CA CYS A 10 71.80 -24.48 45.44
C CYS A 10 70.45 -24.45 44.70
N THR A 11 69.36 -24.90 45.35
CA THR A 11 68.02 -24.75 44.77
C THR A 11 67.59 -23.29 44.65
N ALA A 12 67.90 -22.44 45.63
CA ALA A 12 67.53 -21.02 45.57
C ALA A 12 68.22 -20.28 44.41
N THR A 13 69.49 -20.60 44.12
CA THR A 13 70.22 -19.98 42.99
C THR A 13 69.74 -20.48 41.64
N LEU A 14 69.32 -21.74 41.52
CA LEU A 14 68.70 -22.30 40.31
C LEU A 14 67.35 -21.63 39.98
N LEU A 15 66.57 -21.21 40.97
CA LEU A 15 65.31 -20.50 40.73
C LEU A 15 65.51 -19.07 40.19
N THR A 16 66.63 -18.40 40.51
CA THR A 16 66.91 -17.05 40.01
C THR A 16 67.44 -17.00 38.58
N ALA A 17 67.91 -18.14 38.04
CA ALA A 17 68.43 -18.24 36.67
C ALA A 17 67.34 -18.11 35.57
N CYS A 18 66.06 -18.22 35.94
CA CYS A 18 64.93 -17.99 35.04
C CYS A 18 64.36 -16.55 35.11
N SER A 19 65.08 -15.59 35.71
CA SER A 19 64.64 -14.20 35.77
C SER A 19 65.19 -13.35 34.61
N GLN A 20 64.34 -13.18 33.59
CA GLN A 20 64.15 -11.96 32.79
C GLN A 20 65.39 -11.30 32.13
N ALA A 21 66.11 -12.00 31.25
CA ALA A 21 67.17 -11.39 30.45
C ALA A 21 66.79 -11.09 28.97
N SER A 22 65.59 -11.41 28.49
CA SER A 22 65.31 -11.41 27.04
C SER A 22 64.00 -10.78 26.58
N GLN A 23 63.31 -9.99 27.41
CA GLN A 23 62.06 -9.33 27.00
C GLN A 23 62.18 -7.82 26.76
N GLN A 24 63.38 -7.23 26.89
CA GLN A 24 63.56 -5.80 26.57
C GLN A 24 63.24 -5.48 25.10
N ASP A 25 63.53 -6.40 24.17
CA ASP A 25 63.24 -6.24 22.74
C ASP A 25 61.72 -6.20 22.47
N LEU A 26 60.97 -7.12 23.10
CA LEU A 26 59.50 -7.13 23.04
C LEU A 26 58.91 -5.84 23.63
N VAL A 27 59.40 -5.39 24.77
CA VAL A 27 58.94 -4.14 25.39
C VAL A 27 59.23 -2.95 24.47
N ALA A 28 60.46 -2.82 23.97
CA ALA A 28 60.86 -1.75 23.06
C ALA A 28 60.03 -1.76 21.77
N TYR A 29 59.79 -2.94 21.19
CA TYR A 29 58.94 -3.09 20.01
C TYR A 29 57.49 -2.67 20.30
N THR A 30 56.92 -3.07 21.45
CA THR A 30 55.56 -2.64 21.79
C THR A 30 55.43 -1.14 22.02
N GLU A 31 56.45 -0.47 22.58
CA GLU A 31 56.44 0.98 22.71
C GLU A 31 56.61 1.69 21.36
N GLN A 32 57.45 1.14 20.47
CA GLN A 32 57.61 1.65 19.12
C GLN A 32 56.31 1.52 18.30
N VAL A 33 55.61 0.37 18.40
CA VAL A 33 54.33 0.18 17.69
C VAL A 33 53.26 1.10 18.27
N LYS A 34 53.18 1.26 19.60
CA LYS A 34 52.20 2.16 20.25
C LYS A 34 52.38 3.62 19.85
N THR A 35 53.62 4.07 19.66
CA THR A 35 53.93 5.46 19.29
C THR A 35 53.77 5.71 17.78
N SER A 36 53.99 4.69 16.96
CA SER A 36 53.88 4.80 15.49
C SER A 36 52.49 4.50 14.95
N SER A 37 51.63 3.80 15.70
CA SER A 37 50.27 3.47 15.26
C SER A 37 49.30 4.63 15.51
N VAL A 38 49.13 5.49 14.51
CA VAL A 38 47.99 6.42 14.47
C VAL A 38 46.84 5.68 13.78
N PRO A 39 45.72 5.37 14.47
CA PRO A 39 44.55 4.85 13.79
C PRO A 39 43.99 5.95 12.89
N THR A 40 44.24 5.84 11.57
CA THR A 40 43.57 6.66 10.57
C THR A 40 42.13 6.18 10.47
N ALA A 41 41.25 6.79 11.27
CA ALA A 41 39.82 6.69 11.03
C ALA A 41 39.49 7.51 9.78
N PRO A 42 38.71 6.98 8.82
CA PRO A 42 38.16 7.82 7.77
C PRO A 42 37.32 8.93 8.42
N PRO A 43 37.33 10.15 7.86
CA PRO A 43 36.49 11.23 8.36
C PRO A 43 35.02 10.78 8.36
N LEU A 44 34.26 11.31 9.31
CA LEU A 44 32.81 11.09 9.33
C LEU A 44 32.22 11.50 7.98
N PRO A 45 31.32 10.70 7.40
CA PRO A 45 30.65 11.07 6.16
C PRO A 45 29.90 12.39 6.38
N GLU A 46 30.00 13.29 5.39
CA GLU A 46 29.25 14.53 5.40
C GLU A 46 27.76 14.24 5.25
N MET A 47 26.93 14.90 6.06
CA MET A 47 25.48 14.79 5.94
C MET A 47 25.05 15.49 4.65
N PRO A 48 24.26 14.84 3.77
CA PRO A 48 23.83 15.47 2.54
C PRO A 48 23.02 16.73 2.85
N GLU A 49 23.27 17.78 2.09
CA GLU A 49 22.50 19.01 2.20
C GLU A 49 21.08 18.78 1.68
N LEU A 50 20.09 19.08 2.52
CA LEU A 50 18.68 18.95 2.15
C LEU A 50 18.33 20.11 1.22
N GLU A 51 18.26 19.84 -0.09
CA GLU A 51 17.72 20.82 -1.03
C GLU A 51 16.24 21.08 -0.73
N ARG A 52 15.93 22.32 -0.36
CA ARG A 52 14.54 22.76 -0.17
C ARG A 52 13.91 22.99 -1.52
N VAL A 53 13.14 22.02 -2.00
CA VAL A 53 12.27 22.21 -3.16
C VAL A 53 11.15 23.16 -2.78
N THR A 54 11.04 24.28 -3.50
CA THR A 54 9.94 25.24 -3.29
C THR A 54 8.68 24.69 -3.93
N TYR A 55 7.57 24.67 -3.19
CA TYR A 55 6.28 24.24 -3.71
C TYR A 55 5.74 25.23 -4.74
N THR A 56 5.64 24.81 -6.01
CA THR A 56 5.09 25.61 -7.13
C THR A 56 3.59 25.37 -7.36
N GLY A 57 2.96 24.53 -6.53
CA GLY A 57 1.57 24.09 -6.69
C GLY A 57 0.51 25.16 -6.38
N THR A 58 0.89 26.33 -5.85
CA THR A 58 -0.04 27.41 -5.46
C THR A 58 -0.85 27.99 -6.62
N ASN A 59 -0.32 27.93 -7.84
CA ASN A 59 -1.01 28.39 -9.04
C ASN A 59 -1.81 27.29 -9.75
N PHE A 60 -1.76 26.05 -9.24
CA PHE A 60 -2.52 24.94 -9.79
C PHE A 60 -3.87 24.83 -9.10
N ARG A 61 -4.83 24.20 -9.79
CA ARG A 61 -6.11 23.85 -9.18
C ARG A 61 -5.87 23.02 -7.93
N ASN A 62 -6.58 23.33 -6.85
CA ASN A 62 -6.57 22.54 -5.64
C ASN A 62 -6.96 21.08 -5.94
N PRO A 63 -6.06 20.10 -5.75
CA PRO A 63 -6.34 18.69 -6.04
C PRO A 63 -7.35 18.07 -5.06
N PHE A 64 -7.62 18.74 -3.93
CA PHE A 64 -8.56 18.29 -2.91
C PHE A 64 -9.94 18.94 -3.03
N GLU A 65 -10.08 19.95 -3.90
CA GLU A 65 -11.41 20.43 -4.27
C GLU A 65 -12.03 19.45 -5.26
N PRO A 66 -13.27 18.98 -5.01
CA PRO A 66 -13.95 18.07 -5.92
C PRO A 66 -13.93 18.68 -7.32
N ALA A 67 -13.42 17.94 -8.30
CA ALA A 67 -13.47 18.37 -9.70
C ALA A 67 -14.91 18.76 -10.01
N PRO A 68 -15.16 19.88 -10.73
CA PRO A 68 -16.49 20.10 -11.27
C PRO A 68 -16.88 18.82 -11.99
N LEU A 69 -18.06 18.27 -11.67
CA LEU A 69 -18.58 17.10 -12.35
C LEU A 69 -18.58 17.45 -13.84
N ASN A 70 -17.60 16.93 -14.58
CA ASN A 70 -17.50 17.08 -16.02
C ASN A 70 -18.53 16.15 -16.69
N ALA A 71 -19.74 16.09 -16.14
CA ALA A 71 -20.87 15.68 -16.95
C ALA A 71 -20.97 16.74 -18.05
N PRO A 72 -20.82 16.38 -19.34
CA PRO A 72 -21.03 17.34 -20.42
C PRO A 72 -22.38 18.01 -20.20
N ALA A 73 -22.43 19.34 -20.33
CA ALA A 73 -23.67 20.09 -20.19
C ALA A 73 -24.73 19.45 -21.10
N PRO A 74 -25.99 19.30 -20.65
CA PRO A 74 -27.03 18.68 -21.45
C PRO A 74 -27.10 19.37 -22.82
N GLY A 75 -26.81 18.61 -23.89
CA GLY A 75 -26.79 19.10 -25.28
C GLY A 75 -25.40 19.30 -25.90
N GLN A 76 -24.28 19.16 -25.17
CA GLN A 76 -22.95 19.13 -25.77
C GLN A 76 -22.56 17.70 -26.18
N ASN A 77 -23.11 17.27 -27.32
CA ASN A 77 -22.76 15.99 -27.91
C ASN A 77 -21.51 16.15 -28.77
N THR A 78 -20.36 15.67 -28.28
CA THR A 78 -19.15 15.58 -29.09
C THR A 78 -19.36 14.49 -30.16
N PRO A 79 -19.29 14.81 -31.47
CA PRO A 79 -19.47 13.83 -32.53
C PRO A 79 -18.47 12.68 -32.40
N GLY A 80 -18.96 11.44 -32.41
CA GLY A 80 -18.13 10.23 -32.36
C GLY A 80 -17.85 9.68 -30.95
N CYS A 81 -18.36 10.31 -29.90
CA CYS A 81 -18.23 9.78 -28.53
C CYS A 81 -19.45 8.97 -28.08
N PRO A 82 -19.24 7.85 -27.37
CA PRO A 82 -20.34 7.10 -26.77
C PRO A 82 -21.00 7.94 -25.67
N GLN A 83 -22.32 7.84 -25.56
CA GLN A 83 -23.12 8.61 -24.60
C GLN A 83 -24.16 7.72 -23.91
N PRO A 84 -24.46 7.98 -22.63
CA PRO A 84 -25.56 7.34 -21.94
C PRO A 84 -26.91 7.83 -22.48
N ASN A 85 -27.93 6.98 -22.35
CA ASN A 85 -29.30 7.39 -22.60
C ASN A 85 -29.84 8.21 -21.42
N LEU A 86 -29.86 9.53 -21.56
CA LEU A 86 -30.39 10.48 -20.57
C LEU A 86 -31.89 10.78 -20.74
N GLU A 87 -32.52 10.30 -21.81
CA GLU A 87 -33.93 10.56 -22.10
C GLU A 87 -34.87 9.61 -21.35
N ARG A 88 -34.33 8.51 -20.82
CA ARG A 88 -35.10 7.51 -20.06
C ARG A 88 -35.53 8.04 -18.70
N GLU A 89 -36.72 7.64 -18.26
CA GLU A 89 -37.17 7.84 -16.88
C GLU A 89 -36.26 7.07 -15.90
N ARG A 90 -35.82 7.75 -14.85
CA ARG A 90 -34.93 7.18 -13.84
C ARG A 90 -35.68 6.29 -12.86
N GLU A 91 -35.05 5.19 -12.48
CA GLU A 91 -35.46 4.26 -11.44
C GLU A 91 -35.07 4.75 -10.05
N GLU A 92 -35.74 4.21 -9.02
CA GLU A 92 -35.53 4.60 -7.63
C GLU A 92 -34.08 4.38 -7.18
N LEU A 93 -33.46 3.28 -7.62
CA LEU A 93 -32.10 2.88 -7.24
C LEU A 93 -31.00 3.73 -7.91
N GLU A 94 -31.35 4.64 -8.82
CA GLU A 94 -30.40 5.58 -9.42
C GLU A 94 -30.21 6.85 -8.59
N SER A 95 -30.94 6.99 -7.47
CA SER A 95 -30.80 8.11 -6.54
C SER A 95 -29.65 7.94 -5.53
N LEU A 96 -29.06 6.74 -5.45
CA LEU A 96 -28.03 6.38 -4.49
C LEU A 96 -26.73 5.97 -5.19
N GLY A 97 -25.59 6.12 -4.51
CA GLY A 97 -24.29 5.65 -5.00
C GLY A 97 -24.17 4.13 -4.91
N LEU A 98 -23.34 3.52 -5.75
CA LEU A 98 -23.13 2.06 -5.73
C LEU A 98 -22.54 1.56 -4.40
N ASP A 99 -21.76 2.40 -3.73
CA ASP A 99 -21.17 2.18 -2.40
C ASP A 99 -22.22 2.05 -1.29
N GLN A 100 -23.44 2.54 -1.51
CA GLN A 100 -24.55 2.44 -0.56
C GLN A 100 -25.34 1.16 -0.71
N PHE A 101 -24.99 0.31 -1.68
CA PHE A 101 -25.63 -0.96 -1.93
C PHE A 101 -24.78 -2.12 -1.41
N THR A 102 -25.46 -3.12 -0.89
CA THR A 102 -24.85 -4.39 -0.48
C THR A 102 -25.62 -5.53 -1.11
N LEU A 103 -24.93 -6.40 -1.84
CA LEU A 103 -25.53 -7.62 -2.36
C LEU A 103 -25.86 -8.54 -1.18
N VAL A 104 -27.13 -8.94 -1.06
CA VAL A 104 -27.61 -9.88 -0.04
C VAL A 104 -27.68 -11.30 -0.60
N GLY A 105 -27.86 -11.44 -1.90
CA GLY A 105 -27.88 -12.73 -2.59
C GLY A 105 -28.56 -12.64 -3.95
N SER A 106 -28.84 -13.78 -4.56
CA SER A 106 -29.70 -13.87 -5.73
C SER A 106 -30.76 -14.95 -5.54
N MET A 107 -31.89 -14.79 -6.24
CA MET A 107 -32.97 -15.76 -6.28
C MET A 107 -33.40 -15.99 -7.73
N ARG A 108 -34.11 -17.08 -7.97
CA ARG A 108 -34.72 -17.34 -9.28
C ARG A 108 -36.23 -17.24 -9.14
N THR A 109 -36.84 -16.37 -9.92
CA THR A 109 -38.30 -16.21 -10.03
C THR A 109 -38.78 -16.81 -11.36
N ASN A 110 -40.05 -17.21 -11.40
CA ASN A 110 -40.66 -17.82 -12.57
C ASN A 110 -40.88 -16.81 -13.72
N SER A 111 -41.06 -15.51 -13.41
CA SER A 111 -41.38 -14.47 -14.39
C SER A 111 -40.16 -13.77 -14.99
N GLU A 112 -39.16 -13.44 -14.16
CA GLU A 112 -38.01 -12.58 -14.52
C GLU A 112 -36.68 -13.37 -14.55
N GLY A 113 -36.72 -14.69 -14.32
CA GLY A 113 -35.51 -15.50 -14.27
C GLY A 113 -34.67 -15.22 -13.02
N GLN A 114 -33.35 -15.06 -13.18
CA GLN A 114 -32.45 -14.81 -12.05
C GLN A 114 -32.44 -13.32 -11.69
N VAL A 115 -32.69 -13.02 -10.42
CA VAL A 115 -32.73 -11.67 -9.87
C VAL A 115 -31.80 -11.56 -8.67
N ALA A 116 -31.25 -10.38 -8.45
CA ALA A 116 -30.40 -10.05 -7.32
C ALA A 116 -31.21 -9.36 -6.22
N LEU A 117 -30.80 -9.60 -4.97
CA LEU A 117 -31.30 -8.91 -3.79
C LEU A 117 -30.25 -7.94 -3.29
N VAL A 118 -30.58 -6.66 -3.27
CA VAL A 118 -29.67 -5.59 -2.89
C VAL A 118 -30.26 -4.80 -1.74
N SER A 119 -29.52 -4.66 -0.65
CA SER A 119 -29.88 -3.78 0.47
C SER A 119 -29.22 -2.43 0.30
N THR A 120 -29.94 -1.37 0.67
CA THR A 120 -29.37 -0.03 0.86
C THR A 120 -28.77 0.12 2.26
N ASN A 121 -27.93 1.14 2.45
CA ASN A 121 -27.45 1.60 3.76
C ASN A 121 -28.58 2.00 4.73
N GLN A 122 -29.77 2.33 4.21
CA GLN A 122 -30.98 2.61 4.98
C GLN A 122 -31.74 1.34 5.41
N GLY A 123 -31.21 0.15 5.08
CA GLY A 123 -31.81 -1.14 5.41
C GLY A 123 -33.01 -1.53 4.55
N ARG A 124 -33.31 -0.79 3.47
CA ARG A 124 -34.34 -1.18 2.50
C ARG A 124 -33.78 -2.20 1.52
N LEU A 125 -34.52 -3.28 1.31
CA LEU A 125 -34.19 -4.36 0.38
C LEU A 125 -34.93 -4.15 -0.95
N TYR A 126 -34.17 -4.24 -2.04
CA TYR A 126 -34.67 -4.13 -3.41
C TYR A 126 -34.32 -5.39 -4.20
N ARG A 127 -35.19 -5.71 -5.16
CA ARG A 127 -34.97 -6.76 -6.15
C ARG A 127 -34.53 -6.09 -7.45
N VAL A 128 -33.49 -6.62 -8.08
CA VAL A 128 -32.93 -6.09 -9.33
C VAL A 128 -32.75 -7.23 -10.34
N ALA A 129 -33.24 -7.07 -11.55
CA ALA A 129 -33.12 -8.01 -12.65
C ALA A 129 -32.01 -7.61 -13.63
N MET A 130 -31.69 -8.50 -14.57
CA MET A 130 -30.76 -8.18 -15.65
C MET A 130 -31.35 -7.09 -16.54
N GLY A 131 -30.59 -6.02 -16.78
CA GLY A 131 -30.99 -4.86 -17.57
C GLY A 131 -31.53 -3.68 -16.76
N ASP A 132 -31.88 -3.87 -15.48
CA ASP A 132 -32.31 -2.80 -14.57
C ASP A 132 -31.16 -1.82 -14.27
N TYR A 133 -31.52 -0.62 -13.84
CA TYR A 133 -30.57 0.46 -13.58
C TYR A 133 -30.45 0.79 -12.09
N MET A 134 -29.21 1.00 -11.65
CA MET A 134 -28.89 1.37 -10.28
C MET A 134 -27.61 2.20 -10.22
N GLY A 135 -27.47 3.00 -9.16
CA GLY A 135 -26.31 3.85 -8.98
C GLY A 135 -26.46 5.23 -9.64
N LEU A 136 -25.72 6.20 -9.12
CA LEU A 136 -25.70 7.58 -9.64
C LEU A 136 -25.18 7.69 -11.09
N ASN A 137 -24.38 6.73 -11.54
CA ASN A 137 -23.68 6.73 -12.82
C ASN A 137 -24.41 5.92 -13.89
N LEU A 138 -25.75 5.84 -13.84
CA LEU A 138 -26.58 5.11 -14.84
C LEU A 138 -26.12 3.66 -15.01
N GLY A 139 -25.85 2.98 -13.89
CA GLY A 139 -25.28 1.63 -13.88
C GLY A 139 -26.31 0.59 -14.29
N GLN A 140 -26.06 -0.12 -15.39
CA GLN A 140 -26.93 -1.21 -15.85
C GLN A 140 -26.45 -2.56 -15.32
N VAL A 141 -27.35 -3.38 -14.78
CA VAL A 141 -27.01 -4.76 -14.37
C VAL A 141 -26.82 -5.64 -15.60
N THR A 142 -25.60 -6.09 -15.85
CA THR A 142 -25.24 -6.90 -17.03
C THR A 142 -25.09 -8.38 -16.72
N GLN A 143 -24.81 -8.74 -15.46
CA GLN A 143 -24.69 -10.13 -15.04
C GLN A 143 -25.13 -10.32 -13.59
N ILE A 144 -25.83 -11.42 -13.32
CA ILE A 144 -26.23 -11.82 -11.97
C ILE A 144 -25.69 -13.21 -11.69
N THR A 145 -24.94 -13.37 -10.59
CA THR A 145 -24.44 -14.65 -10.11
C THR A 145 -24.78 -14.82 -8.61
N PRO A 146 -24.61 -16.03 -8.04
CA PRO A 146 -24.77 -16.24 -6.60
C PRO A 146 -23.80 -15.44 -5.73
N GLU A 147 -22.61 -15.11 -6.24
CA GLU A 147 -21.53 -14.49 -5.47
C GLU A 147 -21.37 -12.99 -5.75
N PHE A 148 -21.76 -12.54 -6.94
CA PHE A 148 -21.64 -11.15 -7.35
C PHE A 148 -22.64 -10.77 -8.44
N ILE A 149 -22.89 -9.47 -8.57
CA ILE A 149 -23.54 -8.88 -9.74
C ILE A 149 -22.58 -7.95 -10.45
N MET A 150 -22.60 -7.97 -11.78
CA MET A 150 -21.84 -7.05 -12.63
C MET A 150 -22.73 -5.90 -13.06
N ILE A 151 -22.21 -4.69 -12.91
CA ILE A 151 -22.90 -3.45 -13.23
C ILE A 151 -21.99 -2.62 -14.14
N THR A 152 -22.50 -2.20 -15.29
CA THR A 152 -21.75 -1.34 -16.22
C THR A 152 -22.23 0.11 -16.03
N GLU A 153 -21.37 0.97 -15.49
CA GLU A 153 -21.62 2.38 -15.21
C GLU A 153 -21.13 3.30 -16.34
N TRP A 154 -21.78 4.44 -16.52
CA TRP A 154 -21.32 5.53 -17.38
C TRP A 154 -20.63 6.61 -16.55
N VAL A 155 -19.33 6.81 -16.80
CA VAL A 155 -18.49 7.78 -16.08
C VAL A 155 -17.94 8.80 -17.09
N PRO A 156 -17.94 10.11 -16.77
CA PRO A 156 -17.30 11.09 -17.64
C PRO A 156 -15.79 10.88 -17.71
N ALA A 157 -15.23 10.78 -18.92
CA ALA A 157 -13.80 10.55 -19.16
C ALA A 157 -12.93 11.82 -19.03
N GLY A 158 -13.55 12.99 -18.95
CA GLY A 158 -12.86 14.28 -18.74
C GLY A 158 -12.51 15.04 -20.02
N ASP A 159 -12.59 14.40 -21.18
CA ASP A 159 -12.49 14.97 -22.54
C ASP A 159 -13.86 15.39 -23.12
N GLY A 160 -14.90 15.39 -22.29
CA GLY A 160 -16.29 15.61 -22.69
C GLY A 160 -17.00 14.35 -23.19
N CYS A 161 -16.32 13.22 -23.25
CA CYS A 161 -16.88 11.93 -23.63
C CYS A 161 -17.22 11.10 -22.39
N TRP A 162 -18.09 10.12 -22.57
CA TRP A 162 -18.42 9.15 -21.53
C TRP A 162 -17.67 7.86 -21.76
N GLN A 163 -17.38 7.15 -20.68
CA GLN A 163 -16.76 5.84 -20.71
C GLN A 163 -17.61 4.86 -19.90
N GLN A 164 -17.69 3.62 -20.37
CA GLN A 164 -18.27 2.52 -19.60
C GLN A 164 -17.23 1.95 -18.63
N ARG A 165 -17.65 1.72 -17.38
CA ARG A 165 -16.85 1.09 -16.34
C ARG A 165 -17.64 -0.06 -15.72
N ASP A 166 -17.04 -1.24 -15.71
CA ASP A 166 -17.62 -2.40 -15.05
C ASP A 166 -17.27 -2.41 -13.56
N THR A 167 -18.29 -2.53 -12.72
CA THR A 167 -18.22 -2.56 -11.27
C THR A 167 -18.95 -3.80 -10.76
N ALA A 168 -18.29 -4.58 -9.91
CA ALA A 168 -18.88 -5.79 -9.32
C ALA A 168 -19.31 -5.54 -7.86
N LEU A 169 -20.59 -5.76 -7.55
CA LEU A 169 -21.05 -5.85 -6.16
C LEU A 169 -20.99 -7.31 -5.72
N ARG A 170 -20.15 -7.61 -4.72
CA ARG A 170 -19.92 -8.96 -4.21
C ARG A 170 -20.71 -9.22 -2.93
N LEU A 171 -21.01 -10.50 -2.70
CA LEU A 171 -21.65 -10.95 -1.47
C LEU A 171 -20.68 -10.76 -0.28
N PRO A 172 -21.11 -10.13 0.83
CA PRO A 172 -20.29 -9.99 2.02
C PRO A 172 -19.83 -11.37 2.52
N GLY A 173 -18.52 -11.56 2.67
CA GLY A 173 -17.93 -12.81 3.16
C GLY A 173 -17.37 -13.74 2.08
N THR A 174 -17.56 -13.48 0.79
CA THR A 174 -16.86 -14.22 -0.29
C THR A 174 -15.49 -13.61 -0.64
N GLN A 175 -14.94 -12.75 0.23
CA GLN A 175 -13.61 -12.15 0.07
C GLN A 175 -12.54 -13.15 0.52
N GLY A 176 -12.18 -14.08 -0.38
CA GLY A 176 -10.95 -14.86 -0.30
C GLY A 176 -9.86 -14.22 -1.18
N SER A 177 -8.73 -13.87 -0.57
CA SER A 177 -7.42 -13.51 -1.16
C SER A 177 -7.40 -12.43 -2.25
N SER A 178 -7.26 -11.17 -1.82
CA SER A 178 -6.58 -10.15 -2.62
C SER A 178 -5.06 -10.30 -2.42
N ASP A 179 -4.46 -11.33 -3.03
CA ASP A 179 -3.01 -11.41 -3.23
C ASP A 179 -2.72 -10.98 -4.67
N LEU A 180 -2.48 -9.68 -4.86
CA LEU A 180 -1.65 -9.09 -5.91
C LEU A 180 -0.96 -7.85 -5.33
#